data_AF-U7QEQ5-F1
#
_entry.id   AF-U7QEQ5-F1
#
_cell.length_a   1.000
_cell.length_b   1.000
_cell.length_c   1.000
_cell.angle_alpha   90.00
_cell.angle_beta   90.00
_cell.angle_gamma   90.00
#
_symmetry.space_group_name_H-M   'P 1'
#
loop_
_entity.id
_entity.type
_entity.pdbx_description
1 polymer ?
#
loop_
_entity_poly.entity_id
_entity_poly.type
_entity_poly.pdbx_seq_one_letter_code
_entity_poly.pdbx_strand_id
1 'polypeptide(L)'
;MSSRSLPETTAYVRVTSQSWPQGILEGEVSAGEFEWRFQWRFRRNKTLIIQPSQGRALIHEPLGRFLEKSDYKLEPGGDYSFTIRAKF
;
A
#
# COMPACT_ATOMS: atom_id res chain seq x y z
N MET A 1 19.38 -20.81 -19.71
CA MET A 1 18.13 -20.64 -18.94
C MET A 1 17.87 -19.15 -18.80
N SER A 2 16.95 -18.58 -19.59
CA SER A 2 16.64 -17.15 -19.52
C SER A 2 15.74 -16.90 -18.31
N SER A 3 16.34 -16.50 -17.19
CA SER A 3 15.60 -15.98 -16.04
C SER A 3 14.94 -14.68 -16.46
N ARG A 4 13.74 -14.74 -17.03
CA ARG A 4 12.89 -13.56 -17.25
C ARG A 4 12.68 -12.93 -15.88
N SER A 5 13.42 -11.84 -15.61
CA SER A 5 13.20 -11.02 -14.43
C SER A 5 11.75 -10.54 -14.52
N LEU A 6 10.95 -10.98 -13.56
CA LEU A 6 9.59 -10.48 -13.40
C LEU A 6 9.67 -8.96 -13.34
N PRO A 7 8.81 -8.22 -14.05
CA PRO A 7 8.81 -6.77 -13.96
C PRO A 7 8.64 -6.38 -12.49
N GLU A 8 9.63 -5.64 -12.01
CA GLU A 8 9.71 -5.20 -10.63
C GLU A 8 9.26 -3.73 -10.59
N THR A 9 8.28 -3.43 -9.75
CA THR A 9 7.78 -2.07 -9.56
C THR A 9 7.88 -1.70 -8.10
N THR A 10 8.62 -0.65 -7.78
CA THR A 10 8.67 -0.10 -6.43
C THR A 10 7.45 0.77 -6.19
N ALA A 11 6.72 0.47 -5.12
CA ALA A 11 5.66 1.31 -4.59
C ALA A 11 6.21 2.13 -3.42
N TYR A 12 5.95 3.42 -3.44
CA TYR A 12 6.26 4.36 -2.37
C TYR A 12 4.99 4.64 -1.58
N VAL A 13 5.05 4.61 -0.26
CA VAL A 13 3.92 4.77 0.65
C VAL A 13 4.24 5.91 1.60
N ARG A 14 3.36 6.91 1.68
CA ARG A 14 3.44 7.98 2.66
C ARG A 14 2.23 7.90 3.57
N VAL A 15 2.45 7.84 4.88
CA VAL A 15 1.35 7.91 5.85
C VAL A 15 1.07 9.37 6.16
N THR A 16 -0.16 9.83 5.88
CA THR A 16 -0.55 11.22 6.11
C THR A 16 -1.27 11.41 7.44
N SER A 17 -2.00 10.40 7.90
CA SER A 17 -2.79 10.47 9.13
C SER A 17 -2.97 9.09 9.75
N GLN A 18 -3.02 9.05 11.08
CA GLN A 18 -3.36 7.86 11.84
C GLN A 18 -4.31 8.24 12.96
N SER A 19 -5.42 7.52 13.05
CA SER A 19 -6.41 7.67 14.10
C SER A 19 -6.51 6.38 14.90
N TRP A 20 -5.85 6.36 16.06
CA TRP A 20 -5.93 5.24 17.00
C TRP A 20 -7.35 4.97 17.47
N PRO A 21 -8.16 5.97 17.91
CA PRO A 21 -9.52 5.70 18.39
C PRO A 21 -10.40 5.02 17.34
N GLN A 22 -10.31 5.49 16.09
CA GLN A 22 -11.11 4.99 14.97
C GLN A 22 -10.50 3.71 14.34
N GLY A 23 -9.22 3.45 14.59
CA GLY A 23 -8.50 2.32 14.00
C GLY A 23 -8.26 2.49 12.51
N ILE A 24 -7.95 3.70 12.08
CA ILE A 24 -7.81 4.09 10.68
C ILE A 24 -6.39 4.62 10.44
N LEU A 25 -5.78 4.20 9.35
CA LEU A 25 -4.53 4.72 8.82
C LEU A 25 -4.77 5.22 7.40
N GLU A 26 -4.36 6.45 7.11
CA GLU A 26 -4.55 7.09 5.82
C GLU A 26 -3.20 7.49 5.24
N GLY A 27 -3.13 7.47 3.92
CA GLY A 27 -1.90 7.80 3.24
C GLY A 27 -2.03 7.81 1.73
N GLU A 28 -0.90 8.06 1.11
CA GLU A 28 -0.71 8.06 -0.33
C GLU A 28 0.22 6.91 -0.69
N VAL A 29 -0.02 6.31 -1.85
CA VAL A 29 0.83 5.29 -2.42
C VAL A 29 1.00 5.54 -3.90
N SER A 30 2.23 5.51 -4.38
CA SER A 30 2.55 5.71 -5.80
C SER A 30 3.38 4.56 -6.33
N ALA A 31 3.07 4.09 -7.53
CA ALA A 31 3.85 3.05 -8.21
C ALA A 31 3.87 3.33 -9.72
N GLY A 32 5.07 3.52 -10.27
CA GLY A 32 5.23 3.96 -11.66
C GLY A 32 4.58 5.33 -11.87
N GLU A 33 3.68 5.43 -12.85
CA GLU A 33 2.94 6.66 -13.18
C GLU A 33 1.62 6.82 -12.41
N PHE A 34 1.29 5.86 -11.54
CA PHE A 34 0.04 5.87 -10.79
C PHE A 34 0.25 6.35 -9.37
N GLU A 35 -0.75 7.07 -8.88
CA GLU A 35 -0.85 7.54 -7.50
C GLU A 35 -2.24 7.25 -6.96
N TRP A 36 -2.29 6.81 -5.71
CA TRP A 36 -3.51 6.49 -5.00
C TRP A 36 -3.48 7.01 -3.59
N ARG A 37 -4.65 7.37 -3.08
CA ARG A 37 -4.92 7.53 -1.66
C ARG A 37 -5.49 6.24 -1.13
N PHE A 38 -5.01 5.82 0.03
CA PHE A 38 -5.51 4.65 0.72
C PHE A 38 -6.04 5.00 2.11
N GLN A 39 -7.03 4.23 2.53
CA GLN A 39 -7.53 4.22 3.90
C GLN A 39 -7.57 2.77 4.38
N TRP A 40 -6.84 2.49 5.44
CA TRP A 40 -6.70 1.18 6.06
C TRP A 40 -7.37 1.14 7.41
N ARG A 41 -8.36 0.26 7.56
CA ARG A 41 -9.04 0.01 8.84
C ARG A 41 -8.39 -1.19 9.51
N PHE A 42 -7.61 -0.98 10.57
CA PHE A 42 -6.84 -2.05 11.23
C PHE A 42 -7.52 -2.66 12.46
N ARG A 43 -8.53 -2.00 13.05
CA ARG A 43 -9.16 -2.46 14.32
C ARG A 43 -10.30 -3.47 14.18
N ARG A 44 -11.25 -3.25 13.26
CA ARG A 44 -12.45 -4.09 13.09
C ARG A 44 -12.68 -4.31 11.61
N ASN A 45 -12.75 -5.58 11.19
CA ASN A 45 -12.90 -6.02 9.80
C ASN A 45 -11.86 -5.34 8.89
N LYS A 46 -10.63 -5.87 8.90
CA LYS A 46 -9.50 -5.36 8.11
C LYS A 46 -9.93 -5.03 6.68
N THR A 47 -10.00 -3.73 6.37
CA THR A 47 -10.55 -3.24 5.10
C THR A 47 -9.64 -2.18 4.54
N LEU A 48 -9.25 -2.37 3.28
CA LEU A 48 -8.47 -1.42 2.51
C LEU A 48 -9.35 -0.73 1.46
N ILE A 49 -9.39 0.58 1.50
CA ILE A 49 -10.05 1.42 0.51
C ILE A 49 -8.96 2.15 -0.26
N ILE A 50 -9.04 2.16 -1.59
CA ILE A 50 -8.06 2.80 -2.48
C ILE A 50 -8.79 3.60 -3.54
N GLN A 51 -8.33 4.84 -3.77
CA GLN A 51 -8.87 5.76 -4.75
C GLN A 51 -7.72 6.52 -5.46
N PRO A 52 -7.80 6.80 -6.78
CA PRO A 52 -8.86 6.39 -7.71
C PRO A 52 -8.84 4.87 -8.01
N SER A 53 -9.88 4.35 -8.66
CA SER A 53 -9.97 2.91 -8.98
C SER A 53 -9.05 2.48 -10.11
N GLN A 54 -8.63 3.41 -10.97
CA GLN A 54 -7.73 3.16 -12.09
C GLN A 54 -6.40 2.60 -11.60
N GLY A 55 -5.95 1.50 -12.18
CA GLY A 55 -4.69 0.85 -11.80
C GLY A 55 -4.67 0.22 -10.39
N ARG A 56 -5.75 0.34 -9.58
CA ARG A 56 -5.73 -0.15 -8.19
C ARG A 56 -5.40 -1.63 -8.07
N ALA A 57 -5.72 -2.44 -9.09
CA ALA A 57 -5.43 -3.87 -9.09
C ALA A 57 -3.93 -4.16 -8.92
N LEU A 58 -3.06 -3.24 -9.34
CA LEU A 58 -1.61 -3.34 -9.17
C LEU A 58 -1.19 -3.23 -7.70
N ILE A 59 -1.91 -2.42 -6.92
CA ILE A 59 -1.48 -2.04 -5.56
C ILE A 59 -2.36 -2.63 -4.47
N HIS A 60 -3.59 -3.05 -4.76
CA HIS A 60 -4.58 -3.41 -3.74
C HIS A 60 -4.16 -4.59 -2.88
N GLU A 61 -3.76 -5.70 -3.49
CA GLU A 61 -3.27 -6.86 -2.73
C GLU A 61 -1.89 -6.61 -2.09
N PRO A 62 -0.90 -6.06 -2.83
CA PRO A 62 0.43 -5.83 -2.26
C PRO A 62 0.44 -4.83 -1.10
N LEU A 63 -0.32 -3.74 -1.22
CA LEU A 63 -0.47 -2.74 -0.16
C LEU A 63 -1.19 -3.33 1.05
N GLY A 64 -2.28 -4.08 0.84
CA GLY A 64 -2.97 -4.76 1.95
C GLY A 64 -2.03 -5.64 2.75
N ARG A 65 -1.22 -6.47 2.07
CA ARG A 65 -0.20 -7.30 2.71
C ARG A 65 0.88 -6.48 3.40
N PHE A 66 1.34 -5.39 2.79
CA PHE A 66 2.34 -4.49 3.37
C PHE A 66 1.82 -3.88 4.68
N LEU A 67 0.59 -3.37 4.67
CA LEU A 67 -0.07 -2.75 5.83
C LEU A 67 -0.31 -3.78 6.94
N GLU A 68 -0.73 -5.00 6.60
CA GLU A 68 -0.90 -6.09 7.57
C GLU A 68 0.42 -6.57 8.19
N LYS A 69 1.50 -6.62 7.41
CA LYS A 69 2.83 -7.00 7.92
C LYS A 69 3.51 -5.88 8.72
N SER A 70 3.19 -4.64 8.40
CA SER A 70 3.74 -3.44 9.03
C SER A 70 2.88 -2.96 10.18
N ASP A 71 1.94 -3.79 10.67
CA ASP A 71 1.13 -3.50 11.85
C ASP A 71 2.07 -3.06 12.99
N TYR A 72 1.75 -1.91 13.60
CA TYR A 72 2.53 -1.23 14.66
C TYR A 72 3.86 -0.55 14.26
N LYS A 73 4.25 -0.49 12.98
CA LYS A 73 5.47 0.22 12.52
C LYS A 73 5.20 1.47 11.67
N LEU A 74 3.94 1.67 11.28
CA LEU A 74 3.54 2.78 10.43
C LEU A 74 3.15 3.97 11.30
N GLU A 75 3.91 5.05 11.15
CA GLU A 75 3.72 6.31 11.87
C GLU A 75 3.31 7.43 10.90
N PRO A 76 2.43 8.37 11.31
CA PRO A 76 2.14 9.56 10.53
C PRO A 76 3.40 10.35 10.17
N GLY A 77 3.50 10.76 8.92
CA GLY A 77 4.68 11.45 8.38
C GLY A 77 5.83 10.51 7.97
N GLY A 78 5.66 9.20 8.13
CA GLY A 78 6.61 8.21 7.66
C GLY A 78 6.50 7.96 6.16
N ASP A 79 7.65 7.93 5.49
CA ASP A 79 7.80 7.50 4.11
C ASP A 79 8.36 6.07 4.08
N TYR A 80 7.69 5.18 3.37
CA TYR A 80 8.00 3.76 3.26
C TYR A 80 8.02 3.34 1.79
N SER A 81 8.60 2.18 1.50
CA SER A 81 8.55 1.63 0.16
C SER A 81 8.55 0.10 0.20
N PHE A 82 7.88 -0.52 -0.77
CA PHE A 82 7.94 -1.96 -0.97
C PHE A 82 7.95 -2.30 -2.46
N THR A 83 8.45 -3.50 -2.75
CA THR A 83 8.62 -3.97 -4.11
C THR A 83 7.48 -4.91 -4.52
N ILE A 84 6.83 -4.62 -5.64
CA ILE A 84 5.82 -5.46 -6.28
C ILE A 84 6.51 -6.28 -7.36
N ARG A 85 6.43 -7.61 -7.25
CA ARG A 85 6.88 -8.54 -8.29
C ARG A 85 5.66 -9.20 -8.91
N ALA A 86 5.32 -8.80 -10.12
CA ALA A 86 4.20 -9.40 -10.84
C ALA A 86 4.68 -10.59 -11.68
N LYS A 87 4.04 -11.75 -11.51
CA LYS A 87 4.05 -12.82 -12.52
C LYS A 87 2.93 -12.49 -13.51
N PHE A 88 3.30 -12.03 -14.70
CA PHE A 88 2.38 -11.88 -15.82
C PHE A 88 2.03 -13.25 -16.42
#